data_AF-A0A8S1SBT3-F1
#
_entry.id   AF-A0A8S1SBT3-F1
#
_cell.length_a   1.000
_cell.length_b   1.000
_cell.length_c   1.000
_cell.angle_alpha   90.00
_cell.angle_beta   90.00
_cell.angle_gamma   90.00
#
_symmetry.space_group_name_H-M   'P 1'
#
loop_
_entity.id
_entity.type
_entity.pdbx_description
1 polymer ?
#
loop_
_entity_poly.entity_id
_entity_poly.type
_entity_poly.pdbx_seq_one_letter_code
_entity_poly.pdbx_strand_id
1 'polypeptide(L)'
;MKVNKNLQDAILNLNSLSIPRTEIVIGRIFSKPGQLYKDLFTEDEIKKFQNNLNINEQQLANIVNAFNFVLMHVVAERNLSQVEEVLGQNGMSQDHIEVFRQQWIQYGNEYSIRIREKPIAVQDVLHSFNWKISLQVDESRLPQKNVANFMNVDGKIEDANDLYSFDARNPATTFVFETKPSGETNKVDKFSIKFQKAQVQELFEQLESIQESLDKLI
;
A
#
# COMPACT_ATOMS: atom_id res chain seq x y z
N MET A 1 16.61 -3.90 1.04
CA MET A 1 15.87 -3.06 0.07
C MET A 1 15.98 -3.57 -1.39
N LYS A 2 14.88 -3.72 -2.14
CA LYS A 2 14.88 -3.96 -3.61
C LYS A 2 14.64 -2.66 -4.37
N VAL A 3 15.46 -2.35 -5.38
CA VAL A 3 15.32 -1.13 -6.18
C VAL A 3 14.41 -1.39 -7.38
N ASN A 4 13.36 -0.58 -7.52
CA ASN A 4 12.48 -0.58 -8.69
C ASN A 4 12.85 0.57 -9.64
N LYS A 5 12.25 0.57 -10.84
CA LYS A 5 12.51 1.60 -11.85
C LYS A 5 12.25 3.02 -11.35
N ASN A 6 11.21 3.24 -10.54
CA ASN A 6 10.87 4.55 -10.00
C ASN A 6 11.96 5.09 -9.06
N LEU A 7 12.51 4.24 -8.18
CA LEU A 7 13.61 4.60 -7.30
C LEU A 7 14.90 4.85 -8.10
N GLN A 8 15.18 4.04 -9.12
CA GLN A 8 16.32 4.26 -10.01
C GLN A 8 16.22 5.60 -10.76
N ASP A 9 15.04 5.91 -11.33
CA ASP A 9 14.79 7.19 -11.99
C ASP A 9 14.91 8.35 -10.99
N ALA A 10 14.43 8.19 -9.75
CA ALA A 10 14.59 9.20 -8.70
C ALA A 10 16.06 9.46 -8.35
N ILE A 11 16.89 8.42 -8.25
CA ILE A 11 18.33 8.54 -8.00
C ILE A 11 19.01 9.32 -9.15
N LEU A 12 18.70 8.98 -10.40
CA LEU A 12 19.26 9.68 -11.57
C LEU A 12 18.82 11.14 -11.63
N ASN A 13 17.55 11.44 -11.33
CA ASN A 13 17.05 12.80 -11.28
C ASN A 13 17.71 13.59 -10.12
N LEU A 14 17.93 12.95 -8.97
CA LEU A 14 18.62 13.59 -7.85
C LEU A 14 20.09 13.90 -8.20
N ASN A 15 20.81 12.98 -8.84
CA ASN A 15 22.19 13.19 -9.27
C ASN A 15 22.36 14.34 -10.28
N SER A 16 21.31 14.67 -11.03
CA SER A 16 21.34 15.81 -11.96
C SER A 16 21.35 17.17 -11.24
N LEU A 17 21.05 17.19 -9.94
CA LEU A 17 21.10 18.37 -9.10
C LEU A 17 22.52 18.68 -8.63
N SER A 18 22.78 19.95 -8.33
CA SER A 18 24.01 20.32 -7.62
C SER A 18 23.89 20.00 -6.14
N ILE A 19 25.04 19.76 -5.48
CA ILE A 19 25.11 19.38 -4.07
C ILE A 19 24.32 20.31 -3.13
N PRO A 20 24.42 21.66 -3.22
CA PRO A 20 23.63 22.54 -2.36
C PRO A 20 22.12 22.41 -2.55
N ARG A 21 21.68 22.03 -3.76
CA ARG A 21 20.26 21.86 -4.09
C ARG A 21 19.74 20.53 -3.57
N THR A 22 20.54 19.47 -3.71
CA THR A 22 20.29 18.17 -3.11
C THR A 22 20.12 18.30 -1.60
N GLU A 23 20.98 19.07 -0.94
CA GLU A 23 20.90 19.32 0.50
C GLU A 23 19.55 19.95 0.90
N ILE A 24 19.07 20.94 0.15
CA ILE A 24 17.76 21.57 0.38
C ILE A 24 16.60 20.57 0.20
N VAL A 25 16.62 19.80 -0.88
CA VAL A 25 15.54 18.84 -1.19
C VAL A 25 15.50 17.72 -0.17
N ILE A 26 16.62 17.07 0.07
CA ILE A 26 16.74 15.97 1.03
C ILE A 26 16.46 16.48 2.45
N GLY A 27 17.06 17.59 2.87
CA GLY A 27 16.81 18.18 4.19
C GLY A 27 15.33 18.48 4.44
N ARG A 28 14.59 18.94 3.42
CA ARG A 28 13.13 19.11 3.54
C ARG A 28 12.39 17.79 3.73
N ILE A 29 12.72 16.77 2.95
CA ILE A 29 12.14 15.42 3.08
C ILE A 29 12.37 14.88 4.51
N PHE A 30 13.57 15.08 5.07
CA PHE A 30 13.89 14.72 6.45
C PHE A 30 13.08 15.53 7.48
N SER A 31 12.96 16.84 7.31
CA SER A 31 12.29 17.73 8.29
C SER A 31 10.78 17.54 8.38
N LYS A 32 10.16 17.04 7.31
CA LYS A 32 8.71 16.80 7.20
C LYS A 32 8.44 15.38 6.68
N PRO A 33 8.63 14.37 7.55
CA PRO A 33 8.50 12.99 7.16
C PRO A 33 7.10 12.70 6.57
N GLY A 34 7.04 12.10 5.38
CA GLY A 34 5.81 11.59 4.77
C GLY A 34 4.80 12.57 4.22
N GLN A 35 5.18 13.84 4.12
CA GLN A 35 4.39 14.82 3.40
C GLN A 35 4.55 14.62 1.89
N LEU A 36 3.49 14.90 1.12
CA LEU A 36 3.55 14.92 -0.33
C LEU A 36 4.42 16.09 -0.79
N TYR A 37 4.95 16.02 -2.01
CA TYR A 37 5.80 17.10 -2.54
C TYR A 37 5.12 18.48 -2.52
N LYS A 38 3.79 18.53 -2.67
CA LYS A 38 2.98 19.76 -2.62
C LYS A 38 2.97 20.43 -1.24
N ASP A 39 3.12 19.65 -0.17
CA ASP A 39 3.14 20.14 1.20
C ASP A 39 4.57 20.46 1.69
N LEU A 40 5.57 19.93 0.98
CA LEU A 40 7.00 20.18 1.22
C LEU A 40 7.51 21.45 0.53
N PHE A 41 6.94 21.81 -0.62
CA PHE A 41 7.40 22.91 -1.46
C PHE A 41 6.23 23.82 -1.85
N THR A 42 6.42 25.13 -1.68
CA THR A 42 5.41 26.12 -2.11
C THR A 42 5.34 26.20 -3.63
N GLU A 43 4.22 26.67 -4.19
CA GLU A 43 4.07 26.80 -5.65
C GLU A 43 5.17 27.68 -6.29
N ASP A 44 5.61 28.74 -5.60
CA ASP A 44 6.69 29.60 -6.06
C ASP A 44 8.05 28.89 -6.06
N GLU A 45 8.27 27.99 -5.11
CA GLU A 45 9.48 27.16 -5.07
C GLU A 45 9.44 26.09 -6.16
N ILE A 46 8.29 25.45 -6.40
CA ILE A 46 8.10 24.50 -7.50
C ILE A 46 8.36 25.19 -8.84
N LYS A 47 7.85 26.40 -9.05
CA LYS A 47 8.14 27.21 -10.25
C LYS A 47 9.62 27.58 -10.35
N LYS A 48 10.26 27.94 -9.23
CA LYS A 48 11.73 28.18 -9.19
C LYS A 48 12.51 26.90 -9.50
N PHE A 49 12.02 25.74 -9.10
CA PHE A 49 12.66 24.46 -9.40
C PHE A 49 12.52 24.09 -10.87
N GLN A 50 11.34 24.28 -11.47
CA GLN A 50 11.15 24.08 -12.90
C GLN A 50 12.06 25.00 -13.73
N ASN A 51 12.17 26.27 -13.34
CA ASN A 51 12.95 27.26 -14.09
C ASN A 51 14.47 27.18 -13.87
N ASN A 52 14.94 26.79 -12.67
CA ASN A 52 16.37 26.81 -12.32
C ASN A 52 17.02 25.43 -12.19
N LEU A 53 16.24 24.36 -11.99
CA LEU A 53 16.74 22.99 -11.80
C LEU A 53 16.52 22.08 -13.00
N ASN A 54 15.71 22.51 -13.98
CA ASN A 54 15.31 21.67 -15.11
C ASN A 54 14.65 20.34 -14.68
N ILE A 55 14.05 20.33 -13.48
CA ILE A 55 13.29 19.20 -12.93
C ILE A 55 11.81 19.52 -13.05
N ASN A 56 11.07 18.61 -13.67
CA ASN A 56 9.63 18.71 -13.78
C ASN A 56 8.93 18.33 -12.46
N GLU A 57 7.67 18.74 -12.31
CA GLU A 57 6.91 18.49 -11.08
C GLU A 57 6.78 16.99 -10.76
N GLN A 58 6.65 16.15 -11.78
CA GLN A 58 6.54 14.69 -11.65
C GLN A 58 7.83 14.05 -11.15
N GLN A 59 8.99 14.54 -11.60
CA GLN A 59 10.32 14.11 -11.17
C GLN A 59 10.57 14.52 -9.73
N LEU A 60 10.18 15.73 -9.33
CA LEU A 60 10.26 16.16 -7.93
C LEU A 60 9.35 15.30 -7.04
N ALA A 61 8.11 15.03 -7.47
CA ALA A 61 7.21 14.13 -6.77
C ALA A 61 7.80 12.71 -6.64
N ASN A 62 8.41 12.19 -7.70
CA ASN A 62 9.08 10.89 -7.69
C ASN A 62 10.27 10.86 -6.72
N ILE A 63 11.12 11.90 -6.71
CA ILE A 63 12.23 12.03 -5.76
C ILE A 63 11.71 11.99 -4.32
N VAL A 64 10.71 12.81 -3.99
CA VAL A 64 10.14 12.85 -2.63
C VAL A 64 9.61 11.47 -2.22
N ASN A 65 8.83 10.83 -3.06
CA ASN A 65 8.23 9.53 -2.75
C ASN A 65 9.29 8.42 -2.61
N ALA A 66 10.26 8.39 -3.52
CA ALA A 66 11.34 7.40 -3.52
C ALA A 66 12.23 7.56 -2.27
N PHE A 67 12.61 8.79 -1.91
CA PHE A 67 13.46 9.02 -0.74
C PHE A 67 12.71 8.88 0.59
N ASN A 68 11.41 9.16 0.65
CA ASN A 68 10.58 8.76 1.80
C ASN A 68 10.60 7.23 2.02
N PHE A 69 10.49 6.45 0.93
CA PHE A 69 10.59 4.99 0.99
C PHE A 69 11.98 4.52 1.45
N VAL A 70 13.05 5.10 0.90
CA VAL A 70 14.44 4.82 1.32
C VAL A 70 14.63 5.10 2.81
N LEU A 71 14.19 6.27 3.29
CA LEU A 71 14.31 6.64 4.70
C LEU A 71 13.54 5.70 5.62
N MET A 72 12.35 5.25 5.21
CA MET A 72 11.61 4.25 5.96
C MET A 72 12.37 2.92 6.05
N HIS A 73 13.04 2.50 4.97
CA HIS A 73 13.92 1.33 4.98
C HIS A 73 15.09 1.51 5.96
N VAL A 74 15.71 2.70 6.02
CA VAL A 74 16.77 2.98 7.00
C VAL A 74 16.26 2.80 8.43
N VAL A 75 15.07 3.32 8.75
CA VAL A 75 14.45 3.16 10.08
C VAL A 75 14.14 1.69 10.40
N ALA A 76 13.59 0.96 9.42
CA ALA A 76 13.20 -0.43 9.58
C ALA A 76 14.39 -1.38 9.77
N GLU A 77 15.41 -1.26 8.92
CA GLU A 77 16.60 -2.12 8.93
C GLU A 77 17.64 -1.65 9.98
N ARG A 78 17.49 -0.43 10.54
CA ARG A 78 18.44 0.23 11.46
C ARG A 78 19.90 0.21 10.96
N ASN A 79 20.09 0.18 9.65
CA ASN A 79 21.40 0.05 9.02
C ASN A 79 21.53 1.05 7.86
N LEU A 80 22.13 2.21 8.15
CA LEU A 80 22.38 3.24 7.15
C LEU A 80 23.38 2.77 6.10
N SER A 81 24.46 2.09 6.50
CA SER A 81 25.55 1.68 5.61
C SER A 81 25.07 0.76 4.48
N GLN A 82 24.15 -0.16 4.80
CA GLN A 82 23.55 -1.04 3.79
C GLN A 82 22.70 -0.26 2.78
N VAL A 83 21.97 0.76 3.24
CA VAL A 83 21.16 1.61 2.34
C VAL A 83 22.07 2.48 1.46
N GLU A 84 23.15 3.05 2.01
CA GLU A 84 24.14 3.79 1.23
C GLU A 84 24.79 2.93 0.14
N GLU A 85 25.13 1.68 0.47
CA GLU A 85 25.68 0.74 -0.50
C GLU A 85 24.69 0.47 -1.64
N VAL A 86 23.42 0.23 -1.31
CA VAL A 86 22.38 0.00 -2.32
C VAL A 86 22.18 1.25 -3.20
N LEU A 87 22.16 2.44 -2.61
CA LEU A 87 22.05 3.69 -3.38
C LEU A 87 23.24 3.89 -4.32
N GLY A 88 24.47 3.62 -3.84
CA GLY A 88 25.69 3.71 -4.64
C GLY A 88 25.73 2.70 -5.78
N GLN A 89 25.38 1.44 -5.52
CA GLN A 89 25.29 0.39 -6.54
C GLN A 89 24.25 0.73 -7.64
N ASN A 90 23.23 1.51 -7.30
CA ASN A 90 22.18 1.95 -8.23
C ASN A 90 22.46 3.33 -8.85
N GLY A 91 23.69 3.82 -8.72
CA GLY A 91 24.19 4.96 -9.48
C GLY A 91 24.16 6.30 -8.75
N MET A 92 23.79 6.36 -7.46
CA MET A 92 23.87 7.61 -6.69
C MET A 92 25.34 8.02 -6.53
N SER A 93 25.66 9.29 -6.79
CA SER A 93 27.06 9.75 -6.70
C SER A 93 27.52 9.83 -5.24
N GLN A 94 28.83 9.67 -5.01
CA GLN A 94 29.40 9.67 -3.67
C GLN A 94 29.13 10.97 -2.91
N ASP A 95 29.18 12.12 -3.59
CA ASP A 95 28.86 13.42 -2.99
C ASP A 95 27.40 13.51 -2.54
N HIS A 96 26.48 12.94 -3.32
CA HIS A 96 25.06 12.89 -2.97
C HIS A 96 24.80 11.93 -1.79
N ILE A 97 25.51 10.80 -1.74
CA ILE A 97 25.45 9.86 -0.61
C ILE A 97 25.95 10.55 0.66
N GLU A 98 27.02 11.35 0.57
CA GLU A 98 27.52 12.09 1.72
C GLU A 98 26.51 13.13 2.21
N VAL A 99 25.85 13.87 1.31
CA VAL A 99 24.74 14.77 1.70
C VAL A 99 23.64 13.99 2.43
N PHE A 100 23.21 12.85 1.88
CA PHE A 100 22.19 12.02 2.51
C PHE A 100 22.61 11.57 3.91
N ARG A 101 23.87 11.14 4.08
CA ARG A 101 24.44 10.76 5.37
C ARG A 101 24.43 11.91 6.37
N GLN A 102 24.88 13.10 5.96
CA GLN A 102 24.90 14.28 6.84
C GLN A 102 23.49 14.66 7.29
N GLN A 103 22.51 14.63 6.37
CA GLN A 103 21.10 14.87 6.69
C GLN A 103 20.54 13.80 7.64
N TRP A 104 20.95 12.53 7.50
CA TRP A 104 20.59 11.46 8.43
C TRP A 104 21.20 11.67 9.83
N ILE A 105 22.46 12.09 9.92
CA ILE A 105 23.09 12.39 11.22
C ILE A 105 22.35 13.55 11.91
N GLN A 106 21.95 14.57 11.15
CA GLN A 106 21.30 15.76 11.69
C GLN A 106 19.83 15.51 12.09
N TYR A 107 19.04 14.86 11.23
CA TYR A 107 17.58 14.76 11.38
C TYR A 107 17.08 13.32 11.59
N GLY A 108 17.91 12.30 11.44
CA GLY A 108 17.51 10.89 11.43
C GLY A 108 16.88 10.41 12.73
N ASN A 109 17.31 10.96 13.89
CA ASN A 109 16.70 10.61 15.18
C ASN A 109 15.25 11.13 15.28
N GLU A 110 15.03 12.41 14.97
CA GLU A 110 13.70 13.02 14.96
C GLU A 110 12.80 12.36 13.91
N TYR A 111 13.36 12.06 12.73
CA TYR A 111 12.68 11.31 11.67
C TYR A 111 12.21 9.93 12.17
N SER A 112 13.10 9.19 12.84
CA SER A 112 12.80 7.86 13.37
C SER A 112 11.69 7.87 14.42
N ILE A 113 11.67 8.89 15.29
CA ILE A 113 10.62 9.06 16.30
C ILE A 113 9.28 9.33 15.62
N ARG A 114 9.23 10.29 14.70
CA ARG A 114 7.98 10.64 13.99
C ARG A 114 7.40 9.50 13.17
N ILE A 115 8.25 8.68 12.53
CA ILE A 115 7.82 7.49 11.78
C ILE A 115 7.21 6.43 12.70
N ARG A 116 7.74 6.25 13.91
CA ARG A 116 7.18 5.32 14.89
C ARG A 116 5.82 5.78 15.40
N GLU A 117 5.64 7.09 15.58
CA GLU A 117 4.37 7.68 16.00
C GLU A 117 3.32 7.66 14.88
N LYS A 118 3.74 7.83 13.63
CA LYS A 118 2.87 7.77 12.45
C LYS A 118 3.63 7.12 11.28
N PRO A 119 3.33 5.85 10.94
CA PRO A 119 3.93 5.18 9.79
C PRO A 119 3.57 5.92 8.50
N ILE A 120 4.59 6.31 7.74
CA ILE A 120 4.48 7.30 6.65
C ILE A 120 4.21 6.70 5.28
N ALA A 121 4.56 5.43 5.06
CA ALA A 121 4.35 4.78 3.76
C ALA A 121 3.09 3.92 3.66
N VAL A 122 2.17 4.04 4.63
CA VAL A 122 0.84 3.47 4.43
C VAL A 122 0.08 4.48 3.58
N GLN A 123 0.05 4.26 2.25
CA GLN A 123 -0.64 5.16 1.32
C GLN A 123 -2.09 5.38 1.75
N ASP A 124 -2.73 4.29 2.19
CA ASP A 124 -4.12 4.23 2.58
C ASP A 124 -4.26 3.50 3.92
N VAL A 125 -4.73 4.21 4.94
CA VAL A 125 -5.01 3.62 6.25
C VAL A 125 -6.45 3.13 6.26
N LEU A 126 -6.67 1.89 6.70
CA LEU A 126 -8.01 1.36 6.90
C LEU A 126 -8.73 2.21 7.96
N HIS A 127 -9.77 2.92 7.55
CA HIS A 127 -10.56 3.80 8.39
C HIS A 127 -11.75 3.08 9.01
N SER A 128 -12.47 2.29 8.21
CA SER A 128 -13.61 1.51 8.67
C SER A 128 -13.70 0.18 7.91
N PHE A 129 -14.25 -0.82 8.60
CA PHE A 129 -14.55 -2.13 8.05
C PHE A 129 -16.00 -2.48 8.34
N ASN A 130 -16.73 -2.86 7.29
CA ASN A 130 -18.09 -3.34 7.40
C ASN A 130 -18.22 -4.66 6.64
N TRP A 131 -19.16 -5.51 7.06
CA TRP A 131 -19.41 -6.78 6.40
C TRP A 131 -20.92 -7.03 6.27
N LYS A 132 -21.27 -7.80 5.24
CA LYS A 132 -22.63 -8.29 5.02
C LYS A 132 -22.56 -9.73 4.55
N ILE A 133 -23.38 -10.58 5.15
CA ILE A 133 -23.63 -11.92 4.62
C ILE A 133 -24.89 -11.86 3.75
N SER A 134 -24.78 -12.39 2.55
CA SER A 134 -25.87 -12.50 1.58
C SER A 134 -26.06 -13.96 1.21
N LEU A 135 -27.30 -14.41 1.21
CA LEU A 135 -27.66 -15.74 0.77
C LEU A 135 -28.30 -15.61 -0.62
N GLN A 136 -27.59 -16.08 -1.65
CA GLN A 136 -28.12 -16.12 -3.00
C GLN A 136 -28.84 -17.44 -3.21
N VAL A 137 -30.16 -17.38 -3.39
CA VAL A 137 -31.03 -18.54 -3.52
C VAL A 137 -30.80 -19.27 -4.85
N ASP A 138 -30.42 -18.54 -5.90
CA ASP A 138 -30.21 -19.10 -7.24
C ASP A 138 -29.00 -20.02 -7.35
N GLU A 139 -27.96 -19.80 -6.55
CA GLU A 139 -26.72 -20.61 -6.51
C GLU A 139 -26.78 -21.73 -5.45
N SER A 140 -27.88 -21.82 -4.71
CA SER A 140 -28.13 -22.75 -3.61
C SER A 140 -29.04 -23.90 -4.05
N ARG A 141 -28.56 -24.77 -4.93
CA ARG A 141 -29.32 -25.93 -5.44
C ARG A 141 -28.60 -27.23 -5.12
N LEU A 142 -29.29 -28.17 -4.46
CA LEU A 142 -28.81 -29.54 -4.26
C LEU A 142 -29.75 -30.53 -4.94
N PRO A 143 -29.24 -31.61 -5.57
CA PRO A 143 -30.08 -32.70 -6.05
C PRO A 143 -30.89 -33.30 -4.91
N GLN A 144 -32.21 -33.38 -5.06
CA GLN A 144 -33.08 -33.96 -4.05
C GLN A 144 -32.86 -35.47 -3.97
N LYS A 145 -32.62 -35.99 -2.76
CA LYS A 145 -32.30 -37.42 -2.54
C LYS A 145 -33.46 -38.38 -2.84
N ASN A 146 -34.70 -37.89 -3.00
CA ASN A 146 -35.91 -38.69 -3.23
C ASN A 146 -36.66 -38.23 -4.49
N VAL A 147 -36.03 -38.38 -5.65
CA VAL A 147 -36.60 -38.04 -6.97
C VAL A 147 -37.89 -38.82 -7.28
N ALA A 148 -38.09 -39.99 -6.65
CA ALA A 148 -39.26 -40.84 -6.85
C ALA A 148 -40.61 -40.17 -6.52
N ASN A 149 -40.61 -39.18 -5.62
CA ASN A 149 -41.84 -38.45 -5.24
C ASN A 149 -42.24 -37.36 -6.25
N PHE A 150 -41.37 -37.06 -7.22
CA PHE A 150 -41.58 -36.05 -8.27
C PHE A 150 -41.84 -36.68 -9.64
N MET A 151 -41.86 -38.02 -9.71
CA MET A 151 -42.24 -38.73 -10.93
C MET A 151 -43.77 -38.84 -10.97
N ASN A 152 -44.37 -38.41 -12.08
CA ASN A 152 -45.79 -38.67 -12.35
C ASN A 152 -46.02 -40.18 -12.61
N VAL A 153 -47.28 -40.59 -12.72
CA VAL A 153 -47.70 -42.00 -12.91
C VAL A 153 -46.99 -42.68 -14.10
N ASP A 154 -46.53 -41.90 -15.09
CA ASP A 154 -45.79 -42.35 -16.27
C ASP A 154 -44.26 -42.32 -16.13
N GLY A 155 -43.73 -42.04 -14.92
CA GLY A 155 -42.29 -42.06 -14.63
C GLY A 155 -41.49 -40.87 -15.17
N LYS A 156 -42.14 -39.78 -15.59
CA LYS A 156 -41.49 -38.57 -16.13
C LYS A 156 -41.55 -37.41 -15.15
N ILE A 157 -40.48 -36.61 -15.15
CA ILE A 157 -40.34 -35.35 -14.39
C ILE A 157 -40.74 -34.21 -15.33
N GLU A 158 -41.67 -33.35 -14.92
CA GLU A 158 -42.21 -32.26 -15.76
C GLU A 158 -41.31 -31.02 -15.79
N ASP A 159 -40.72 -30.63 -14.66
CA ASP A 159 -39.73 -29.54 -14.58
C ASP A 159 -38.41 -30.05 -13.96
N ALA A 160 -37.31 -29.81 -14.65
CA ALA A 160 -35.97 -30.13 -14.14
C ALA A 160 -35.63 -29.37 -12.85
N ASN A 161 -36.30 -28.25 -12.56
CA ASN A 161 -36.12 -27.50 -11.32
C ASN A 161 -36.63 -28.27 -10.08
N ASP A 162 -37.60 -29.18 -10.22
CA ASP A 162 -38.14 -29.97 -9.11
C ASP A 162 -37.13 -30.99 -8.56
N LEU A 163 -36.10 -31.31 -9.35
CA LEU A 163 -35.00 -32.19 -8.97
C LEU A 163 -34.03 -31.55 -7.98
N TYR A 164 -34.15 -30.25 -7.75
CA TYR A 164 -33.24 -29.50 -6.89
C TYR A 164 -33.99 -28.85 -5.72
N SER A 165 -33.46 -28.97 -4.50
CA SER A 165 -33.96 -28.21 -3.35
C SER A 165 -33.23 -26.86 -3.26
N PHE A 166 -33.96 -25.80 -2.94
CA PHE A 166 -33.37 -24.53 -2.51
C PHE A 166 -32.74 -24.73 -1.12
N ASP A 167 -31.43 -24.91 -1.08
CA ASP A 167 -30.71 -25.18 0.17
C ASP A 167 -29.64 -24.13 0.42
N ALA A 168 -29.86 -23.33 1.46
CA ALA A 168 -29.14 -22.13 1.88
C ALA A 168 -27.68 -22.34 2.34
N ARG A 169 -26.88 -23.17 1.66
CA ARG A 169 -25.56 -23.61 2.16
C ARG A 169 -24.36 -22.84 1.62
N ASN A 170 -24.55 -21.96 0.66
CA ASN A 170 -23.45 -21.16 0.09
C ASN A 170 -23.67 -19.66 0.32
N PRO A 171 -23.55 -19.17 1.58
CA PRO A 171 -23.58 -17.74 1.84
C PRO A 171 -22.36 -17.07 1.22
N ALA A 172 -22.60 -15.95 0.55
CA ALA A 172 -21.55 -15.07 0.09
C ALA A 172 -21.38 -13.92 1.07
N THR A 173 -20.15 -13.67 1.49
CA THR A 173 -19.82 -12.59 2.41
C THR A 173 -19.23 -11.43 1.62
N THR A 174 -19.79 -10.24 1.75
CA THR A 174 -19.21 -9.01 1.19
C THR A 174 -18.51 -8.25 2.29
N PHE A 175 -17.22 -8.00 2.10
CA PHE A 175 -16.45 -7.10 2.93
C PHE A 175 -16.35 -5.74 2.26
N VAL A 176 -16.52 -4.69 3.05
CA VAL A 176 -16.52 -3.30 2.63
C VAL A 176 -15.45 -2.60 3.44
N PHE A 177 -14.44 -2.10 2.74
CA PHE A 177 -13.31 -1.41 3.30
C PHE A 177 -13.41 0.06 2.93
N GLU A 178 -13.21 0.91 3.92
CA GLU A 178 -13.08 2.35 3.72
C GLU A 178 -11.67 2.73 4.13
N THR A 179 -10.90 3.26 3.18
CA THR A 179 -9.54 3.72 3.39
C THR A 179 -9.49 5.24 3.35
N LYS A 180 -8.51 5.81 4.07
CA LYS A 180 -8.18 7.22 4.02
C LYS A 180 -6.73 7.38 3.58
N PRO A 181 -6.45 8.19 2.55
CA PRO A 181 -5.09 8.53 2.18
C PRO A 181 -4.37 9.18 3.36
N SER A 182 -3.14 8.75 3.63
CA SER A 182 -2.35 9.32 4.73
C SER A 182 -2.05 10.80 4.45
N GLY A 183 -2.70 11.70 5.19
CA GLY A 183 -2.52 13.16 5.06
C GLY A 183 -3.78 13.93 4.64
N GLU A 184 -4.80 13.25 4.08
CA GLU A 184 -6.06 13.89 3.69
C GLU A 184 -7.17 13.58 4.70
N THR A 185 -7.79 14.60 5.29
CA THR A 185 -8.86 14.42 6.29
C THR A 185 -10.23 14.15 5.66
N ASN A 186 -10.44 14.56 4.41
CA ASN A 186 -11.75 14.63 3.78
C ASN A 186 -12.01 13.59 2.69
N LYS A 187 -10.97 12.88 2.22
CA LYS A 187 -11.11 11.87 1.17
C LYS A 187 -11.22 10.48 1.78
N VAL A 188 -12.29 9.76 1.46
CA VAL A 188 -12.52 8.37 1.85
C VAL A 188 -12.72 7.57 0.59
N ASP A 189 -11.81 6.63 0.34
CA ASP A 189 -11.91 5.70 -0.77
C ASP A 189 -12.58 4.42 -0.26
N LYS A 190 -13.60 3.94 -0.97
CA LYS A 190 -14.43 2.81 -0.56
C LYS A 190 -14.37 1.73 -1.62
N PHE A 191 -14.02 0.51 -1.20
CA PHE A 191 -14.06 -0.65 -2.07
C PHE A 191 -14.71 -1.84 -1.36
N SER A 192 -15.26 -2.76 -2.15
CA SER A 192 -15.95 -3.94 -1.64
C SER A 192 -15.51 -5.19 -2.38
N ILE A 193 -15.30 -6.26 -1.62
CA ILE A 193 -14.89 -7.56 -2.14
C ILE A 193 -15.89 -8.62 -1.67
N LYS A 194 -16.33 -9.47 -2.60
CA LYS A 194 -17.22 -10.61 -2.30
C LYS A 194 -16.37 -11.86 -2.15
N PHE A 195 -16.50 -12.53 -1.01
CA PHE A 195 -15.81 -13.76 -0.66
C PHE A 195 -16.79 -14.93 -0.57
N GLN A 196 -16.33 -16.09 -1.04
CA GLN A 196 -16.93 -17.38 -0.72
C GLN A 196 -16.34 -17.93 0.59
N LYS A 197 -17.00 -18.92 1.20
CA LYS A 197 -16.58 -19.51 2.48
C LYS A 197 -15.10 -19.92 2.52
N ALA A 198 -14.60 -20.61 1.50
CA ALA A 198 -13.21 -21.06 1.44
C ALA A 198 -12.21 -19.89 1.43
N GLN A 199 -12.55 -18.80 0.72
CA GLN A 199 -11.69 -17.62 0.61
C GLN A 199 -11.66 -16.79 1.92
N VAL A 200 -12.76 -16.82 2.70
CA VAL A 200 -12.76 -16.19 4.04
C VAL A 200 -11.82 -16.94 4.99
N GLN A 201 -11.80 -18.27 4.92
CA GLN A 201 -10.90 -19.09 5.73
C GLN A 201 -9.43 -18.84 5.35
N GLU A 202 -9.13 -18.81 4.05
CA GLU A 202 -7.78 -18.50 3.55
C GLU A 202 -7.32 -17.10 3.99
N LEU A 203 -8.19 -16.10 3.91
CA LEU A 203 -7.88 -14.75 4.38
C LEU A 203 -7.57 -14.72 5.88
N PHE A 204 -8.33 -15.46 6.70
CA PHE A 204 -8.08 -15.57 8.14
C PHE A 204 -6.69 -16.14 8.44
N GLU A 205 -6.33 -17.25 7.78
CA GLU A 205 -5.02 -17.89 7.95
C GLU A 205 -3.86 -16.97 7.53
N GLN A 206 -4.04 -16.18 6.46
CA GLN A 206 -3.05 -15.18 6.05
C GLN A 206 -2.90 -14.04 7.06
N LEU A 207 -4.00 -13.56 7.64
CA LEU A 207 -3.97 -12.51 8.66
C LEU A 207 -3.30 -13.00 9.95
N GLU A 208 -3.58 -14.23 10.39
CA GLU A 208 -2.89 -14.86 11.53
C GLU A 208 -1.38 -14.95 11.30
N SER A 209 -0.95 -15.37 10.11
CA SER A 209 0.47 -15.44 9.77
C SER A 209 1.16 -14.06 9.83
N ILE A 210 0.46 -12.99 9.41
CA ILE A 210 0.94 -11.62 9.54
C ILE A 210 1.05 -11.24 11.03
N GLN A 211 0.03 -11.56 11.84
CA GLN A 211 0.02 -11.28 13.27
C GLN A 211 1.19 -11.97 14.00
N GLU A 212 1.40 -13.27 13.76
CA GLU A 212 2.54 -14.01 14.32
C GLU A 212 3.89 -13.38 13.93
N SER A 213 3.98 -12.83 12.71
CA SER A 213 5.19 -12.17 12.24
C SER A 213 5.42 -10.83 12.95
N LEU A 214 4.36 -10.09 13.25
CA LEU A 214 4.42 -8.85 14.03
C LEU A 214 4.77 -9.11 15.49
N ASP A 215 4.22 -10.16 16.10
CA ASP A 215 4.51 -10.53 17.49
C ASP A 215 5.98 -10.91 17.69
N LYS A 216 6.64 -11.50 16.68
CA LYS A 216 8.08 -11.80 16.72
C LYS A 216 8.98 -10.57 16.68
N LEU A 217 8.46 -9.40 16.31
CA LEU A 217 9.23 -8.15 16.21
C LEU A 217 9.20 -7.33 17.51
N ILE A 218 8.38 -7.71 18.49
CA ILE A 218 8.25 -7.07 19.82
C ILE A 218 9.06 -7.87 20.84
#